data_AF-A0A7S2BDS7-F1
#
_entry.id   AF-A0A7S2BDS7-F1
#
_cell.length_a   1.000
_cell.length_b   1.000
_cell.length_c   1.000
_cell.angle_alpha   90.00
_cell.angle_beta   90.00
_cell.angle_gamma   90.00
#
_symmetry.space_group_name_H-M   'P 1'
#
loop_
_entity.id
_entity.type
_entity.pdbx_description
1 polymer ?
#
loop_
_entity_poly.entity_id
_entity_poly.type
_entity_poly.pdbx_seq_one_letter_code
_entity_poly.pdbx_strand_id
1 'polypeptide(L)'
;TMIDAVSERWTYAVVASTSIIAVAPPLLWQAPVGASLYRALVWLITASPCALILAAPMVYVSGLSVAAANGILLKGGRTLDALATASGVAFDKTGTITTGAPSLERVEILATGAKQEDEEALRHRGLLLASALGRLSVHPVSRGLV
;
A
#
# COMPACT_ATOMS: atom_id res chain seq x y z
N THR A 1 -5.28 7.02 11.08
CA THR A 1 -3.86 6.68 10.88
C THR A 1 -3.31 6.15 12.19
N MET A 2 -2.16 5.50 12.19
CA MET A 2 -1.54 5.02 13.45
C MET A 2 -1.36 6.16 14.46
N ILE A 3 -1.09 7.37 13.96
CA ILE A 3 -0.93 8.56 14.78
C ILE A 3 -2.26 9.07 15.35
N ASP A 4 -3.35 9.03 14.57
CA ASP A 4 -4.69 9.40 15.08
C ASP A 4 -5.07 8.52 16.28
N ALA A 5 -4.79 7.22 16.22
CA ALA A 5 -5.06 6.29 17.32
C ALA A 5 -4.21 6.58 18.57
N VAL A 6 -2.99 7.11 18.41
CA VAL A 6 -2.16 7.56 19.54
C VAL A 6 -2.72 8.86 20.12
N SER A 7 -3.08 9.82 19.26
CA SER A 7 -3.66 11.11 19.65
C SER A 7 -4.97 10.95 20.44
N GLU A 8 -5.82 10.03 19.99
CA GLU A 8 -7.09 9.72 20.66
C GLU A 8 -6.86 9.15 22.08
N ARG A 9 -5.99 8.14 22.20
CA ARG A 9 -5.62 7.55 23.51
C ARG A 9 -4.96 8.58 24.44
N TRP A 10 -4.10 9.44 23.90
CA TRP A 10 -3.49 10.54 24.66
C TRP A 10 -4.55 11.50 25.19
N THR A 11 -5.48 11.92 24.33
CA THR A 11 -6.56 12.84 24.70
C THR A 11 -7.40 12.27 25.84
N TYR A 12 -7.80 11.00 25.75
CA TYR A 12 -8.54 10.34 26.82
C TYR A 12 -7.75 10.28 28.13
N ALA A 13 -6.45 9.95 28.08
CA ALA A 13 -5.59 9.91 29.27
C ALA A 13 -5.44 11.29 29.92
N VAL A 14 -5.26 12.35 29.13
CA VAL A 14 -5.14 13.73 29.63
C VAL A 14 -6.45 14.22 30.24
N VAL A 15 -7.59 13.98 29.60
CA VAL A 15 -8.90 14.35 30.15
C VAL A 15 -9.16 13.61 31.46
N ALA A 16 -8.96 12.29 31.49
CA ALA A 16 -9.17 11.47 32.67
C ALA A 16 -8.27 11.92 33.84
N SER A 17 -6.97 12.11 33.59
CA SER A 17 -6.03 12.59 34.62
C SER A 17 -6.37 14.00 35.11
N THR A 18 -6.78 14.90 34.22
CA THR A 18 -7.23 16.26 34.58
C THR A 18 -8.46 16.22 35.48
N SER A 19 -9.46 15.40 35.15
CA SER A 19 -10.65 15.22 35.99
C SER A 19 -10.32 14.65 37.36
N ILE A 20 -9.38 13.69 37.43
CA ILE A 20 -8.91 13.13 38.70
C ILE A 20 -8.23 14.22 39.54
N ILE A 21 -7.33 15.02 38.95
CA ILE A 21 -6.63 16.11 39.66
C ILE A 21 -7.62 17.17 40.17
N ALA A 22 -8.70 17.44 39.43
CA ALA A 22 -9.71 18.41 39.85
C ALA A 22 -10.58 17.89 41.00
N VAL A 23 -10.94 16.60 41.02
CA VAL A 23 -11.97 16.04 41.91
C VAL A 23 -11.39 15.28 43.12
N ALA A 24 -10.31 14.53 42.95
CA ALA A 24 -9.77 13.68 44.01
C ALA A 24 -9.23 14.47 45.22
N PRO A 25 -8.47 15.58 45.04
CA PRO A 25 -7.94 16.33 46.18
C PRO A 25 -9.01 16.94 47.10
N PRO A 26 -10.06 17.61 46.58
CA PRO A 26 -11.16 18.11 47.41
C PRO A 26 -11.95 16.99 48.11
N LEU A 27 -12.13 15.84 47.46
CA LEU A 27 -12.95 14.75 47.98
C LEU A 27 -12.24 13.92 49.06
N LEU A 28 -10.95 13.62 48.88
CA LEU A 28 -10.21 12.69 49.75
C LEU A 28 -9.43 13.42 50.86
N TRP A 29 -8.95 14.65 50.60
CA TRP A 29 -8.11 15.41 51.52
C TRP A 29 -8.70 16.76 51.93
N GLN A 30 -9.96 17.02 51.58
CA GLN A 30 -10.64 18.30 51.85
C GLN A 30 -9.84 19.52 51.33
N ALA A 31 -9.10 19.34 50.24
CA ALA A 31 -8.29 20.40 49.66
C ALA A 31 -9.17 21.52 49.08
N PRO A 32 -8.68 22.78 49.04
CA PRO A 32 -9.42 23.88 48.44
C PRO A 32 -9.75 23.60 46.97
N VAL A 33 -11.02 23.74 46.60
CA VAL A 33 -11.51 23.52 45.23
C VAL A 33 -10.77 24.41 44.23
N GLY A 34 -10.59 25.69 44.57
CA GLY A 34 -9.87 26.64 43.70
C GLY A 34 -8.41 26.23 43.42
N ALA A 35 -7.70 25.74 44.44
CA ALA A 35 -6.32 25.28 44.27
C ALA A 35 -6.24 23.99 43.43
N SER A 36 -7.20 23.08 43.60
CA SER A 36 -7.26 21.82 42.84
C SER A 36 -7.60 22.06 41.38
N LEU A 37 -8.56 22.96 41.11
CA LEU A 37 -8.92 23.37 39.75
C LEU A 37 -7.76 24.08 39.05
N TYR A 38 -7.06 24.97 39.75
CA TYR A 38 -5.87 25.64 39.20
C TYR A 38 -4.81 24.63 38.77
N ARG A 39 -4.50 23.64 39.63
CA ARG A 39 -3.54 22.57 39.31
C ARG A 39 -3.99 21.72 38.13
N ALA A 40 -5.27 21.39 38.04
CA ALA A 40 -5.83 20.64 36.92
C ALA A 40 -5.68 21.41 35.59
N LEU A 41 -5.94 22.71 35.58
CA LEU A 41 -5.76 23.56 34.39
C LEU A 41 -4.30 23.68 33.98
N VAL A 42 -3.38 23.85 34.93
CA VAL A 42 -1.93 23.87 34.65
C VAL A 42 -1.47 22.55 34.04
N TRP A 43 -1.96 21.41 34.56
CA TRP A 43 -1.69 20.09 33.99
C TRP A 43 -2.21 19.99 32.56
N LEU A 44 -3.47 20.35 32.31
CA LEU A 44 -4.10 20.28 31.00
C LEU A 44 -3.33 21.08 29.93
N ILE A 45 -2.87 22.28 30.28
CA ILE A 45 -2.08 23.15 29.37
C ILE A 45 -0.70 22.53 29.10
N THR A 46 -0.06 22.01 30.14
CA THR A 46 1.28 21.42 30.05
C THR A 46 1.29 20.09 29.29
N ALA A 47 0.19 19.34 29.34
CA ALA A 47 0.00 18.07 28.63
C ALA A 47 -0.23 18.22 27.11
N SER A 48 -0.13 19.44 26.57
CA SER A 48 -0.34 19.72 25.15
C SER A 48 0.62 18.91 24.26
N PRO A 49 0.10 18.11 23.30
CA PRO A 49 0.91 17.22 22.47
C PRO A 49 1.54 17.93 21.25
N CYS A 50 2.00 19.18 21.37
CA CYS A 50 2.47 20.00 20.25
C CYS A 50 3.48 19.28 19.34
N ALA A 51 4.44 18.57 19.93
CA ALA A 51 5.46 17.82 19.19
C ALA A 51 4.85 16.65 18.38
N LEU A 52 3.85 15.95 18.93
CA LEU A 52 3.19 14.83 18.27
C LEU A 52 2.40 15.31 17.04
N ILE A 53 1.69 16.43 17.17
CA ILE A 53 0.88 17.01 16.09
C ILE A 53 1.77 17.44 14.92
N LEU A 54 2.94 18.03 15.20
CA LEU A 54 3.89 18.46 14.18
C LEU A 54 4.66 17.30 13.54
N ALA A 55 4.99 16.27 14.32
CA ALA A 55 5.72 15.11 13.82
C ALA A 55 4.92 14.32 12.76
N ALA A 56 3.60 14.24 12.92
CA ALA A 56 2.73 13.42 12.09
C ALA A 56 2.79 13.75 10.58
N PRO A 57 2.47 14.98 10.14
CA PRO A 57 2.51 15.33 8.72
C PRO A 57 3.93 15.26 8.16
N MET A 58 4.95 15.60 8.97
CA MET A 58 6.35 15.55 8.55
C MET A 58 6.77 14.14 8.14
N VAL A 59 6.49 13.14 8.99
CA VAL A 59 6.84 11.74 8.71
C VAL A 59 6.10 11.22 7.48
N TYR A 60 4.80 11.51 7.34
CA TYR A 60 4.05 11.09 6.15
C TYR A 60 4.58 11.76 4.88
N VAL A 61 4.72 13.09 4.85
CA VAL A 61 5.19 13.80 3.65
C VAL A 61 6.58 13.32 3.24
N SER A 62 7.50 13.15 4.19
CA SER A 62 8.83 12.62 3.91
C SER A 62 8.77 11.18 3.37
N GLY A 63 7.99 10.31 4.00
CA GLY A 63 7.83 8.91 3.57
C GLY A 63 7.21 8.79 2.17
N LEU A 64 6.14 9.55 1.91
CA LEU A 64 5.52 9.61 0.58
C LEU A 64 6.49 10.17 -0.47
N SER A 65 7.26 11.21 -0.14
CA SER A 65 8.23 11.80 -1.07
C SER A 65 9.33 10.82 -1.45
N VAL A 66 9.87 10.08 -0.48
CA VAL A 66 10.89 9.04 -0.74
C VAL A 66 10.30 7.90 -1.58
N ALA A 67 9.09 7.44 -1.28
CA ALA A 67 8.43 6.41 -2.08
C ALA A 67 8.22 6.87 -3.53
N ALA A 68 7.72 8.08 -3.74
CA ALA A 68 7.51 8.66 -5.07
C ALA A 68 8.83 8.82 -5.85
N ALA A 69 9.91 9.24 -5.18
CA ALA A 69 11.24 9.32 -5.80
C ALA A 69 11.78 7.96 -6.27
N ASN A 70 11.28 6.85 -5.70
CA ASN A 70 11.59 5.49 -6.11
C ASN A 70 10.53 4.88 -7.05
N GLY A 71 9.64 5.69 -7.62
CA GLY A 71 8.59 5.23 -8.54
C GLY A 71 7.41 4.51 -7.87
N ILE A 72 7.31 4.56 -6.53
CA ILE A 72 6.23 3.95 -5.76
C ILE A 72 5.20 5.03 -5.41
N LEU A 73 4.04 5.00 -6.07
CA LEU A 73 2.97 5.94 -5.81
C LEU A 73 2.04 5.45 -4.69
N LEU A 74 2.11 6.09 -3.51
CA LEU A 74 1.24 5.80 -2.38
C LEU A 74 0.07 6.78 -2.32
N LYS A 75 -1.17 6.27 -2.30
CA LYS A 75 -2.40 7.07 -2.25
C LYS A 75 -2.73 7.57 -0.84
N GLY A 76 -1.82 8.33 -0.23
CA GLY A 76 -1.97 8.95 1.10
C GLY A 76 -1.40 8.14 2.27
N GLY A 77 -1.43 8.73 3.47
CA GLY A 77 -0.80 8.17 4.68
C GLY A 77 -1.41 6.87 5.19
N ARG A 78 -2.71 6.64 4.98
CA ARG A 78 -3.36 5.36 5.36
C ARG A 78 -2.78 4.16 4.61
N THR A 79 -2.39 4.34 3.35
CA THR A 79 -1.74 3.30 2.56
C THR A 79 -0.35 3.00 3.10
N LEU A 80 0.37 4.02 3.57
CA LEU A 80 1.67 3.85 4.22
C LEU A 80 1.55 3.06 5.53
N ASP A 81 0.55 3.37 6.37
CA ASP A 81 0.27 2.62 7.61
C ASP A 81 -0.08 1.15 7.33
N ALA A 82 -0.91 0.91 6.31
CA ALA A 82 -1.29 -0.45 5.92
C ALA A 82 -0.08 -1.24 5.40
N LEU A 83 0.79 -0.62 4.60
CA LEU A 83 2.04 -1.23 4.15
C LEU A 83 3.01 -1.52 5.30
N ALA A 84 3.10 -0.62 6.28
CA ALA A 84 3.98 -0.80 7.44
C ALA A 84 3.61 -2.00 8.32
N THR A 85 2.37 -2.46 8.25
CA THR A 85 1.84 -3.62 9.01
C THR A 85 1.58 -4.85 8.15
N ALA A 86 1.77 -4.75 6.84
CA ALA A 86 1.57 -5.86 5.91
C ALA A 86 2.61 -6.97 6.17
N SER A 87 2.13 -8.20 6.34
CA SER A 87 2.98 -9.38 6.64
C SER A 87 3.11 -10.35 5.46
N GLY A 88 2.38 -10.11 4.37
CA GLY A 88 2.38 -10.96 3.18
C GLY A 88 2.06 -10.15 1.95
N VAL A 89 2.50 -10.66 0.79
CA VAL A 89 2.25 -10.06 -0.51
C VAL A 89 1.63 -11.13 -1.41
N ALA A 90 0.46 -10.83 -1.95
CA ALA A 90 -0.16 -11.63 -3.00
C ALA A 90 0.01 -10.89 -4.32
N PHE A 91 0.69 -11.52 -5.27
CA PHE A 91 0.88 -10.97 -6.60
C PHE A 91 -0.19 -11.52 -7.54
N ASP A 92 -0.81 -10.64 -8.32
CA ASP A 92 -1.44 -11.09 -9.55
C ASP A 92 -0.36 -11.56 -10.52
N LYS A 93 -0.65 -12.56 -11.35
CA LYS A 93 0.33 -13.05 -12.31
C LYS A 93 0.34 -12.16 -13.54
N THR A 94 -0.82 -12.00 -14.18
CA THR A 94 -0.95 -11.43 -15.51
C THR A 94 -0.90 -9.90 -15.44
N GLY A 95 0.08 -9.28 -16.08
CA GLY A 95 0.27 -7.82 -16.05
C GLY A 95 1.02 -7.29 -14.81
N THR A 96 1.41 -8.18 -13.88
CA THR A 96 2.24 -7.82 -12.71
C THR A 96 3.55 -8.63 -12.70
N ILE A 97 3.48 -9.96 -12.61
CA ILE A 97 4.67 -10.82 -12.75
C ILE A 97 5.00 -11.03 -14.23
N THR A 98 3.98 -11.20 -15.06
CA THR A 98 4.11 -11.32 -16.52
C THR A 98 3.60 -10.07 -17.21
N THR A 99 3.97 -9.88 -18.48
CA THR A 99 3.57 -8.70 -19.27
C THR A 99 2.08 -8.68 -19.67
N GLY A 100 1.37 -9.79 -19.49
CA GLY A 100 -0.02 -9.93 -19.93
C GLY A 100 -0.22 -10.02 -21.45
N ALA A 101 0.88 -10.03 -22.22
CA ALA A 101 0.87 -10.22 -23.66
C ALA A 101 1.42 -11.62 -24.00
N PRO A 102 0.60 -12.53 -24.57
CA PRO A 102 1.10 -13.81 -25.05
C PRO A 102 2.14 -13.59 -26.15
N SER A 103 3.22 -14.37 -26.13
CA SER A 103 4.23 -14.40 -27.18
C SER A 103 4.38 -15.83 -27.70
N LEU A 104 4.61 -15.98 -29.01
CA LEU A 104 4.96 -17.27 -29.60
C LEU A 104 6.31 -17.76 -29.06
N GLU A 105 6.29 -18.84 -28.29
CA GLU A 105 7.51 -19.46 -27.75
C GLU A 105 8.06 -20.55 -28.68
N ARG A 106 7.17 -21.39 -29.22
CA ARG A 106 7.58 -22.54 -30.03
C ARG A 106 6.52 -22.90 -31.07
N VAL A 107 6.98 -23.36 -32.24
CA VAL A 107 6.18 -24.02 -33.27
C VAL A 107 6.67 -25.45 -33.41
N GLU A 108 5.77 -26.42 -33.22
CA GLU A 108 6.08 -27.85 -33.38
C GLU A 108 5.32 -28.41 -34.59
N ILE A 109 6.02 -29.16 -35.44
CA ILE A 109 5.45 -29.81 -36.63
C ILE A 109 5.15 -31.26 -36.28
N LEU A 110 3.90 -31.68 -36.47
CA LEU A 110 3.45 -33.05 -36.19
C LEU A 110 3.63 -34.01 -37.39
N ALA A 111 4.09 -33.50 -38.54
CA ALA A 111 4.25 -34.30 -39.75
C ALA A 111 5.35 -35.36 -39.59
N THR A 112 4.97 -36.63 -39.63
CA THR A 112 5.89 -37.78 -39.53
C THR A 112 6.52 -38.05 -40.91
N GLY A 113 7.86 -37.94 -41.01
CA GLY A 113 8.62 -38.36 -42.20
C GLY A 113 9.21 -37.25 -43.08
N ALA A 114 9.14 -35.97 -42.70
CA ALA A 114 9.82 -34.89 -43.40
C ALA A 114 11.34 -34.94 -43.17
N LYS A 115 12.15 -34.62 -44.21
CA LYS A 115 13.60 -34.40 -44.02
C LYS A 115 13.81 -33.14 -43.19
N GLN A 116 14.92 -33.07 -42.44
CA GLN A 116 15.26 -31.89 -41.60
C GLN A 116 15.24 -30.56 -42.38
N GLU A 117 15.68 -30.57 -43.64
CA GLU A 117 15.67 -29.39 -44.52
C GLU A 117 14.24 -28.92 -44.88
N ASP A 118 13.25 -29.82 -44.91
CA ASP A 118 11.85 -29.49 -45.18
C ASP A 118 11.13 -28.95 -43.93
N GLU A 119 11.63 -29.28 -42.73
CA GLU A 119 10.94 -28.97 -41.48
C GLU A 119 10.94 -27.47 -41.17
N GLU A 120 12.03 -26.76 -41.44
CA GLU A 120 12.12 -25.31 -41.24
C GLU A 120 11.22 -24.54 -42.22
N ALA A 121 11.19 -24.98 -43.48
CA ALA A 121 10.28 -24.44 -44.49
C ALA A 121 8.81 -24.68 -44.12
N LEU A 122 8.48 -25.86 -43.59
CA LEU A 122 7.14 -26.20 -43.09
C LEU A 122 6.75 -25.35 -41.88
N ARG A 123 7.65 -25.13 -40.92
CA ARG A 123 7.44 -24.22 -39.76
C ARG A 123 7.12 -22.82 -40.21
N HIS A 124 7.91 -22.27 -41.13
CA HIS A 124 7.70 -20.92 -41.65
C HIS A 124 6.34 -20.80 -42.38
N ARG A 125 6.00 -21.76 -43.24
CA ARG A 125 4.71 -21.78 -43.95
C ARG A 125 3.53 -21.91 -43.00
N GLY A 126 3.64 -22.77 -41.99
CA GLY A 126 2.61 -22.97 -40.96
C GLY A 126 2.37 -21.70 -40.15
N LEU A 127 3.44 -21.02 -39.74
CA LEU A 127 3.35 -19.74 -39.04
C LEU A 127 2.72 -18.64 -39.91
N LEU A 128 3.09 -18.54 -41.18
CA LEU A 128 2.48 -17.59 -42.12
C LEU A 128 0.98 -17.85 -42.32
N LEU A 129 0.56 -19.11 -42.38
CA LEU A 129 -0.86 -19.45 -42.51
C LEU A 129 -1.62 -19.09 -41.23
N ALA A 130 -1.05 -19.41 -40.06
CA ALA A 130 -1.64 -19.10 -38.77
C ALA A 130 -1.76 -17.58 -38.54
N SER A 131 -0.73 -16.81 -38.90
CA SER A 131 -0.75 -15.34 -38.80
C SER A 131 -1.74 -14.71 -39.77
N ALA A 132 -1.83 -15.21 -41.02
CA ALA A 132 -2.81 -14.73 -41.99
C ALA A 132 -4.26 -14.98 -41.53
N LEU A 133 -4.55 -16.15 -40.98
CA LEU A 133 -5.86 -16.48 -40.41
C LEU A 133 -6.16 -15.67 -39.14
N GLY A 134 -5.13 -15.45 -38.30
CA GLY A 134 -5.25 -14.71 -37.05
C GLY A 134 -5.28 -13.19 -37.20
N ARG A 135 -4.93 -12.63 -38.36
CA ARG A 135 -4.68 -11.20 -38.55
C ARG A 135 -5.85 -10.28 -38.20
N LEU A 136 -7.09 -10.74 -38.38
CA LEU A 136 -8.29 -9.97 -38.07
C LEU A 136 -8.89 -10.28 -36.69
N SER A 137 -8.29 -11.21 -35.95
CA SER A 137 -8.74 -11.61 -34.63
C SER A 137 -8.21 -10.65 -33.57
N VAL A 138 -9.11 -10.24 -32.66
CA VAL A 138 -8.76 -9.45 -31.47
C VAL A 138 -8.30 -10.31 -30.30
N HIS A 139 -8.33 -11.63 -30.44
CA HIS A 139 -7.98 -12.56 -29.38
C HIS A 139 -6.48 -12.44 -29.01
N PRO A 140 -6.11 -12.41 -27.70
CA PRO A 140 -4.71 -12.23 -27.27
C PRO A 140 -3.73 -13.25 -27.87
N VAL A 141 -4.19 -14.48 -28.09
CA VAL A 141 -3.38 -15.54 -28.75
C VAL A 141 -3.08 -15.18 -30.20
N SER A 142 -4.05 -14.65 -30.95
CA SER A 142 -3.84 -14.25 -32.35
C SER A 142 -2.88 -13.05 -32.44
N ARG A 143 -2.93 -12.13 -31.47
CA ARG A 143 -1.97 -11.02 -31.35
C ARG A 143 -0.56 -11.49 -30.97
N GLY A 144 -0.43 -12.62 -30.28
CA GLY A 144 0.87 -13.22 -29.95
C GLY A 144 1.52 -13.98 -31.12
N LEU A 145 0.76 -14.23 -32.20
CA LEU A 145 1.21 -14.94 -33.41
C LEU A 145 1.68 -14.00 -34.53
N VAL A 146 1.23 -12.73 -34.52
CA VAL A 146 1.48 -11.71 -35.56
C VAL A 146 2.51 -10.72 -35.04
#